data_AF-A0A1S6IXW6-F1
#
_entry.id   AF-A0A1S6IXW6-F1
#
_cell.length_a   1.000
_cell.length_b   1.000
_cell.length_c   1.000
_cell.angle_alpha   90.00
_cell.angle_beta   90.00
_cell.angle_gamma   90.00
#
_symmetry.space_group_name_H-M   'P 1'
#
loop_
_entity.id
_entity.type
_entity.pdbx_description
1 polymer ?
#
loop_
_entity_poly.entity_id
_entity_poly.type
_entity_poly.pdbx_seq_one_letter_code
_entity_poly.pdbx_strand_id
1 'polypeptide(L)'
;MEISQTFDAKLKRAGEMAWSLFRQTFPYLILGAGIGAFVYGFVPADWVAKVAGSDNPLAIPVAAIVGIPMYIRVETMLPISTVLLDKGMSIGAIIALIIGGAGASIPEVIILSSIFRRKLVVAFVLTIIFVAIVAGYLCELLL
;
A
#
# COMPACT_ATOMS: atom_id res chain seq x y z
N MET A 1 -31.83 16.93 29.26
CA MET A 1 -33.01 16.90 28.39
C MET A 1 -32.58 16.29 27.07
N GLU A 2 -32.57 14.95 26.98
CA GLU A 2 -32.26 14.25 25.74
C GLU A 2 -33.40 14.51 24.75
N ILE A 3 -33.11 15.31 23.73
CA ILE A 3 -34.02 15.48 22.60
C ILE A 3 -34.04 14.12 21.89
N SER A 4 -35.16 13.41 22.00
CA SER A 4 -35.49 12.27 21.12
C SER A 4 -35.43 12.77 19.67
N GLN A 5 -34.25 12.66 19.07
CA GLN A 5 -34.03 12.98 17.68
C GLN A 5 -34.73 11.91 16.86
N THR A 6 -35.81 12.29 16.17
CA THR A 6 -36.51 11.43 15.20
C THR A 6 -35.48 10.87 14.21
N PHE A 7 -35.65 9.61 13.82
CA PHE A 7 -34.74 8.91 12.90
C PHE A 7 -34.43 9.75 11.64
N ASP A 8 -35.42 10.46 11.10
CA ASP A 8 -35.30 11.34 9.94
C ASP A 8 -34.35 12.52 10.17
N ALA A 9 -34.34 13.10 11.38
CA ALA A 9 -33.44 14.20 11.73
C ALA A 9 -31.98 13.74 11.85
N LYS A 10 -31.77 12.50 12.34
CA LYS A 10 -30.43 11.87 12.37
C LYS A 10 -29.95 11.58 10.95
N LEU A 11 -30.83 11.04 10.10
CA LEU A 11 -30.50 10.69 8.72
C LEU A 11 -30.13 11.93 7.90
N LYS A 12 -30.89 13.02 8.06
CA LYS A 12 -30.61 14.29 7.37
C LYS A 12 -29.27 14.90 7.78
N ARG A 13 -28.96 14.91 9.08
CA ARG A 13 -27.67 15.40 9.58
C ARG A 13 -26.49 14.54 9.12
N ALA A 14 -26.65 13.22 9.12
CA ALA A 14 -25.63 12.32 8.60
C ALA A 14 -25.38 12.56 7.10
N GLY A 15 -26.43 12.79 6.32
CA GLY A 15 -26.33 13.14 4.90
C GLY A 15 -25.63 14.48 4.67
N GLU A 16 -25.97 15.52 5.43
CA GLU A 16 -25.32 16.83 5.36
C GLU A 16 -23.84 16.76 5.74
N MET A 17 -23.49 16.01 6.79
CA MET A 17 -22.09 15.76 7.16
C MET A 17 -21.34 14.99 6.08
N ALA A 18 -21.90 13.89 5.57
CA ALA A 18 -21.28 13.09 4.53
C ALA A 18 -21.06 13.91 3.26
N TRP A 19 -22.03 14.73 2.86
CA TRP A 19 -21.92 15.61 1.70
C TRP A 19 -20.85 16.69 1.88
N SER A 20 -20.80 17.32 3.06
CA SER A 20 -19.75 18.29 3.38
C SER A 20 -18.37 17.66 3.33
N LEU A 21 -18.20 16.48 3.93
CA LEU A 21 -16.92 15.76 3.96
C LEU A 21 -16.50 15.31 2.56
N PHE A 22 -17.45 14.81 1.77
CA PHE A 22 -17.21 14.43 0.39
C PHE A 22 -16.73 15.64 -0.41
N ARG A 23 -17.47 16.75 -0.38
CA ARG A 23 -17.10 17.97 -1.13
C ARG A 23 -15.74 18.54 -0.70
N GLN A 24 -15.39 18.44 0.58
CA GLN A 24 -14.10 18.88 1.09
C GLN A 24 -12.96 17.97 0.62
N THR A 25 -13.16 16.65 0.62
CA THR A 25 -12.11 15.66 0.31
C THR A 25 -11.99 15.38 -1.19
N PHE A 26 -13.08 15.57 -1.96
CA PHE A 26 -13.16 15.30 -3.40
C PHE A 26 -12.01 15.88 -4.24
N PRO A 27 -11.62 17.16 -4.11
CA PRO A 27 -10.51 17.70 -4.90
C PRO A 27 -9.17 17.03 -4.57
N TYR A 28 -8.93 16.70 -3.30
CA TYR A 28 -7.74 15.95 -2.88
C TYR A 28 -7.77 14.50 -3.37
N LEU A 29 -8.96 13.89 -3.43
CA LEU A 29 -9.16 12.54 -3.95
C LEU A 29 -8.87 12.49 -5.45
N ILE A 30 -9.35 13.47 -6.22
CA ILE A 30 -9.07 13.60 -7.66
C ILE A 30 -7.58 13.84 -7.90
N LEU A 31 -6.95 14.73 -7.13
CA LEU A 31 -5.51 14.98 -7.24
C LEU A 31 -4.69 13.74 -6.89
N GLY A 32 -5.02 13.07 -5.79
CA GLY A 32 -4.37 11.84 -5.35
C GLY A 32 -4.58 10.69 -6.34
N ALA A 33 -5.78 10.53 -6.89
CA ALA A 33 -6.08 9.55 -7.94
C ALA A 33 -5.33 9.87 -9.24
N GLY A 34 -5.21 11.15 -9.62
CA GLY A 34 -4.44 11.58 -10.78
C GLY A 34 -2.95 11.30 -10.63
N ILE A 35 -2.38 11.61 -9.46
CA ILE A 35 -0.98 11.27 -9.13
C ILE A 35 -0.80 9.75 -9.10
N GLY A 36 -1.71 9.01 -8.47
CA GLY A 36 -1.68 7.54 -8.42
C GLY A 36 -1.76 6.91 -9.82
N ALA A 37 -2.64 7.41 -10.69
CA ALA A 37 -2.73 6.97 -12.08
C ALA A 37 -1.47 7.31 -12.89
N PHE A 38 -0.85 8.47 -12.63
CA PHE A 38 0.42 8.85 -13.24
C PHE A 38 1.57 7.95 -12.78
N VAL A 39 1.65 7.64 -11.48
CA VAL A 39 2.65 6.72 -10.91
C VAL A 39 2.44 5.29 -11.41
N TYR A 40 1.18 4.83 -11.54
CA TYR A 40 0.86 3.55 -12.16
C TYR A 40 1.32 3.49 -13.62
N GLY A 41 1.23 4.60 -14.35
CA GLY A 41 1.83 4.74 -15.68
C GLY A 41 3.36 4.73 -15.68
N PHE A 42 4.00 5.11 -14.56
CA PHE A 42 5.45 5.19 -14.42
C PHE A 42 6.10 3.88 -13.93
N VAL A 43 5.34 3.01 -13.25
CA VAL A 43 5.77 1.67 -12.84
C VAL A 43 4.87 0.63 -13.53
N PRO A 44 5.11 0.35 -14.84
CA PRO A 44 4.36 -0.67 -15.54
C PRO A 44 4.51 -2.01 -14.81
N ALA A 45 3.41 -2.75 -14.68
CA ALA A 45 3.47 -4.14 -14.21
C ALA A 45 4.48 -4.96 -15.02
N ASP A 46 4.70 -4.62 -16.29
CA ASP A 46 5.70 -5.25 -17.16
C ASP A 46 7.14 -4.90 -16.79
N TRP A 47 7.39 -3.70 -16.24
CA TRP A 47 8.72 -3.32 -15.73
C TRP A 47 9.02 -4.04 -14.42
N VAL A 48 8.03 -4.10 -13.52
CA VAL A 48 8.14 -4.83 -12.25
C VAL A 48 8.31 -6.34 -12.50
N ALA A 49 7.53 -6.93 -13.41
CA ALA A 49 7.69 -8.33 -13.80
C ALA A 49 9.05 -8.63 -14.44
N LYS A 50 9.64 -7.67 -15.18
CA LYS A 50 10.96 -7.84 -15.80
C LYS A 50 12.12 -7.72 -14.79
N VAL A 51 11.96 -6.89 -13.76
CA VAL A 51 12.96 -6.71 -12.69
C VAL A 51 12.81 -7.74 -11.58
N ALA A 52 11.58 -8.18 -11.30
CA ALA A 52 11.22 -9.14 -10.26
C ALA A 52 10.74 -10.50 -10.83
N GLY A 53 11.21 -10.85 -12.03
CA GLY A 53 10.95 -12.15 -12.63
C GLY A 53 11.58 -13.28 -11.82
N SER A 54 10.98 -14.47 -11.90
CA SER A 54 11.37 -15.67 -11.14
C SER A 54 12.84 -16.10 -11.32
N ASP A 55 13.47 -15.78 -12.45
CA ASP A 55 14.89 -16.07 -12.69
C ASP A 55 15.86 -15.11 -11.99
N ASN A 56 15.37 -14.03 -11.36
CA ASN A 56 16.21 -13.05 -10.69
C ASN A 56 16.27 -13.30 -9.17
N PRO A 57 17.42 -13.74 -8.60
CA PRO A 57 17.55 -13.94 -7.17
C PRO A 57 17.41 -12.64 -6.35
N LEU A 58 17.55 -11.47 -6.98
CA LEU A 58 17.34 -10.16 -6.35
C LEU A 58 15.89 -9.65 -6.47
N ALA A 59 14.98 -10.40 -7.09
CA ALA A 59 13.58 -10.02 -7.26
C ALA A 59 12.92 -9.67 -5.92
N ILE A 60 13.17 -10.47 -4.89
CA ILE A 60 12.54 -10.36 -3.57
C ILE A 60 13.02 -9.10 -2.81
N PRO A 61 14.33 -8.84 -2.64
CA PRO A 61 14.81 -7.58 -2.07
C PRO A 61 14.35 -6.34 -2.84
N VAL A 62 14.35 -6.39 -4.17
CA VAL A 62 13.91 -5.25 -4.98
C VAL A 62 12.41 -5.00 -4.77
N ALA A 63 11.59 -6.05 -4.78
CA ALA A 63 10.16 -5.94 -4.53
C ALA A 63 9.86 -5.37 -3.13
N ALA A 64 10.59 -5.78 -2.08
CA ALA A 64 10.44 -5.23 -0.74
C ALA A 64 10.66 -3.70 -0.69
N ILE A 65 11.67 -3.19 -1.42
CA ILE A 65 12.00 -1.77 -1.45
C ILE A 65 11.02 -0.99 -2.33
N VAL A 66 10.68 -1.53 -3.51
CA VAL A 66 9.73 -0.91 -4.45
C VAL A 66 8.32 -0.86 -3.88
N GLY A 67 7.94 -1.80 -3.02
CA GLY A 67 6.64 -1.80 -2.35
C GLY A 67 6.40 -0.52 -1.55
N ILE A 68 7.39 -0.05 -0.82
CA ILE A 68 7.31 1.12 0.09
C ILE A 68 6.71 2.36 -0.59
N PRO A 69 7.26 2.87 -1.72
CA PRO A 69 6.71 4.03 -2.40
C PRO A 69 5.39 3.78 -3.13
N MET A 70 5.05 2.52 -3.45
CA MET A 70 3.82 2.23 -4.18
C MET A 70 2.54 2.39 -3.33
N TYR A 71 2.65 2.51 -2.00
CA TYR A 71 1.51 2.71 -1.08
C TYR A 71 0.30 1.81 -1.43
N ILE A 72 0.54 0.50 -1.46
CA ILE A 72 -0.48 -0.46 -1.88
C ILE A 72 -1.21 -0.96 -0.63
N ARG A 73 -2.55 -0.97 -0.69
CA ARG A 73 -3.36 -1.55 0.36
C ARG A 73 -3.56 -3.04 0.15
N VAL A 74 -3.54 -3.80 1.24
CA VAL A 74 -3.58 -5.28 1.20
C VAL A 74 -4.82 -5.81 0.45
N GLU A 75 -5.98 -5.16 0.60
CA GLU A 75 -7.23 -5.60 -0.06
C GLU A 75 -7.17 -5.43 -1.58
N THR A 76 -6.46 -4.40 -2.05
CA THR A 76 -6.21 -4.21 -3.50
C THR A 76 -5.16 -5.17 -4.03
N MET A 77 -4.32 -5.74 -3.16
CA MET A 77 -3.20 -6.55 -3.58
C MET A 77 -3.57 -8.01 -3.85
N LEU A 78 -4.65 -8.51 -3.24
CA LEU A 78 -5.18 -9.85 -3.53
C LEU A 78 -5.56 -10.07 -5.00
N PRO A 79 -6.29 -9.16 -5.68
CA PRO A 79 -6.56 -9.31 -7.11
C PRO A 79 -5.36 -8.92 -8.00
N ILE A 80 -4.47 -8.03 -7.52
CA ILE A 80 -3.27 -7.64 -8.30
C ILE A 80 -2.24 -8.77 -8.29
N SER A 81 -2.11 -9.52 -7.20
CA SER A 81 -1.15 -10.61 -7.08
C SER A 81 -1.37 -11.70 -8.12
N THR A 82 -2.62 -12.07 -8.42
CA THR A 82 -2.90 -13.06 -9.47
C THR A 82 -2.45 -12.58 -10.84
N VAL A 83 -2.69 -11.31 -11.17
CA VAL A 83 -2.24 -10.71 -12.43
C VAL A 83 -0.71 -10.65 -12.50
N LEU A 84 -0.03 -10.38 -11.38
CA LEU A 84 1.43 -10.34 -11.34
C LEU A 84 2.06 -11.75 -11.44
N LEU A 85 1.44 -12.76 -10.82
CA LEU A 85 1.82 -14.17 -10.99
C LEU A 85 1.67 -14.59 -12.46
N ASP A 86 0.55 -14.27 -13.09
CA ASP A 86 0.31 -14.57 -14.51
C ASP A 86 1.31 -13.86 -15.44
N LYS A 87 1.84 -12.71 -15.00
CA LYS A 87 2.91 -11.97 -15.68
C LYS A 87 4.33 -12.48 -15.37
N GLY A 88 4.47 -13.56 -14.62
CA GLY A 88 5.76 -14.23 -14.34
C GLY A 88 6.55 -13.67 -13.17
N MET A 89 5.91 -12.87 -12.30
CA MET A 89 6.53 -12.45 -11.04
C MET A 89 6.52 -13.61 -10.03
N SER A 90 7.62 -13.77 -9.29
CA SER A 90 7.74 -14.84 -8.29
C SER A 90 6.78 -14.63 -7.11
N ILE A 91 6.32 -15.71 -6.49
CA ILE A 91 5.37 -15.63 -5.37
C ILE A 91 6.01 -14.94 -4.16
N GLY A 92 7.27 -15.22 -3.87
CA GLY A 92 8.05 -14.58 -2.84
C GLY A 92 8.28 -13.08 -3.10
N ALA A 93 8.48 -12.68 -4.35
CA ALA A 93 8.58 -11.26 -4.71
C ALA A 93 7.24 -10.54 -4.47
N ILE A 94 6.11 -11.19 -4.75
CA ILE A 94 4.78 -10.61 -4.51
C ILE A 94 4.53 -10.44 -3.00
N ILE A 95 4.87 -11.45 -2.20
CA ILE A 95 4.79 -11.37 -0.74
C ILE A 95 5.68 -10.25 -0.19
N ALA A 96 6.92 -10.13 -0.68
CA ALA A 96 7.81 -9.05 -0.30
C ALA A 96 7.27 -7.66 -0.69
N LEU A 97 6.67 -7.54 -1.88
CA LEU A 97 6.02 -6.32 -2.36
C LEU A 97 4.85 -5.92 -1.44
N ILE A 98 4.01 -6.88 -1.04
CA ILE A 98 2.88 -6.67 -0.12
C ILE A 98 3.39 -6.19 1.24
N ILE A 99 4.34 -6.90 1.84
CA ILE A 99 4.86 -6.57 3.17
C ILE A 99 5.57 -5.22 3.16
N GLY A 100 6.40 -4.94 2.15
CA GLY A 100 7.08 -3.66 2.01
C GLY A 100 6.10 -2.50 1.82
N GLY A 101 5.12 -2.68 0.92
CA GLY A 101 4.16 -1.63 0.57
C GLY A 101 3.11 -1.34 1.62
N ALA A 102 2.60 -2.36 2.32
CA ALA A 102 1.66 -2.17 3.43
C ALA A 102 2.38 -1.86 4.75
N GLY A 103 3.59 -2.40 4.95
CA GLY A 103 4.29 -2.31 6.23
C GLY A 103 5.01 -0.98 6.44
N ALA A 104 5.74 -0.49 5.44
CA ALA A 104 6.60 0.69 5.57
C ALA A 104 6.24 1.79 4.55
N SER A 105 4.95 1.89 4.23
CA SER A 105 4.44 2.82 3.23
C SER A 105 4.78 4.29 3.53
N ILE A 106 4.78 5.15 2.50
CA ILE A 106 5.09 6.58 2.66
C ILE A 106 4.22 7.24 3.76
N PRO A 107 2.87 7.11 3.75
CA PRO A 107 2.03 7.61 4.84
C PRO A 107 2.41 7.08 6.22
N GLU A 108 2.66 5.77 6.37
CA GLU A 108 3.09 5.17 7.64
C GLU A 108 4.38 5.82 8.16
N VAL A 109 5.39 5.95 7.28
CA VAL A 109 6.69 6.53 7.63
C VAL A 109 6.57 8.01 7.99
N ILE A 110 5.72 8.77 7.28
CA ILE A 110 5.46 10.18 7.59
C ILE A 110 4.85 10.31 8.99
N ILE A 111 3.81 9.54 9.31
CA ILE A 111 3.16 9.57 10.61
C ILE A 111 4.14 9.18 11.71
N LEU A 112 4.90 8.09 11.51
CA LEU A 112 5.90 7.62 12.46
C LEU A 112 7.00 8.66 12.71
N SER A 113 7.42 9.38 11.67
CA SER A 113 8.42 10.45 11.77
C SER A 113 7.96 11.68 12.54
N SER A 114 6.64 11.90 12.64
CA SER A 114 6.06 12.96 13.47
C SER A 114 6.08 12.62 14.97
N ILE A 115 6.17 11.34 15.32
CA ILE A 115 6.05 10.86 16.70
C ILE A 115 7.42 10.42 17.26
N PHE A 116 8.23 9.78 16.44
CA PHE A 116 9.48 9.15 16.85
C PHE A 116 10.73 9.89 16.37
N ARG A 117 11.85 9.65 17.06
CA ARG A 117 13.18 10.10 16.63
C ARG A 117 13.55 9.44 15.30
N ARG A 118 14.22 10.17 14.39
CA ARG A 118 14.65 9.65 13.08
C ARG A 118 15.34 8.28 13.12
N LYS A 119 16.15 8.01 14.16
CA LYS A 119 16.83 6.71 14.35
C LYS A 119 15.86 5.53 14.48
N LEU A 120 14.73 5.73 15.16
CA LEU A 120 13.71 4.70 15.36
C LEU A 120 12.91 4.44 14.08
N VAL A 121 12.63 5.49 13.32
CA VAL A 121 11.96 5.37 12.01
C VAL A 121 12.83 4.58 11.03
N VAL A 122 14.14 4.88 10.97
CA VAL A 122 15.07 4.12 10.13
C VAL A 122 15.14 2.65 10.57
N ALA A 123 15.22 2.38 11.87
CA ALA A 123 15.21 1.02 12.39
C ALA A 123 13.91 0.27 12.03
N PHE A 124 12.77 0.94 12.12
CA PHE A 124 11.46 0.39 11.71
C PHE A 124 11.45 0.01 10.23
N VAL A 125 11.84 0.93 9.33
CA VAL A 125 11.86 0.67 7.88
C VAL A 125 12.80 -0.50 7.55
N LEU A 126 14.00 -0.53 8.15
CA LEU A 126 14.94 -1.64 7.96
C LEU A 126 14.39 -2.97 8.46
N THR A 127 13.66 -2.95 9.57
CA THR A 127 13.03 -4.16 10.13
C THR A 127 11.95 -4.69 9.18
N ILE A 128 11.15 -3.80 8.59
CA ILE A 128 10.12 -4.22 7.62
C ILE A 128 10.72 -4.75 6.33
N ILE A 129 11.76 -4.11 5.80
CA ILE A 129 12.49 -4.63 4.64
C ILE A 129 13.07 -6.01 4.96
N PHE A 130 13.68 -6.17 6.14
CA PHE A 130 14.22 -7.46 6.57
C PHE A 130 13.13 -8.55 6.64
N VAL A 131 12.01 -8.25 7.29
CA VAL A 131 10.87 -9.19 7.39
C VAL A 131 10.30 -9.52 6.01
N ALA A 132 10.16 -8.52 5.13
CA ALA A 132 9.67 -8.72 3.76
C ALA A 132 10.58 -9.66 2.96
N ILE A 133 11.91 -9.48 3.06
CA ILE A 133 12.89 -10.32 2.38
C ILE A 133 12.86 -11.75 2.92
N VAL A 134 12.92 -11.90 4.24
CA VAL A 134 12.93 -13.23 4.88
C VAL A 134 11.63 -13.98 4.58
N ALA A 135 10.48 -13.32 4.73
CA ALA A 135 9.19 -13.92 4.42
C ALA A 135 9.06 -14.24 2.92
N GLY A 136 9.52 -13.36 2.05
CA GLY A 136 9.51 -13.58 0.60
C GLY A 136 10.32 -14.83 0.21
N TYR A 137 11.57 -14.94 0.66
CA TYR A 137 12.38 -16.14 0.39
C TYR A 137 11.80 -17.40 1.03
N LEU A 138 11.23 -17.29 2.23
CA LEU A 138 10.62 -18.44 2.90
C LEU A 138 9.40 -18.93 2.14
N CYS A 139 8.55 -18.02 1.65
CA CYS A 139 7.40 -18.38 0.81
C CYS A 139 7.84 -18.94 -0.55
N GLU A 140 8.84 -18.35 -1.20
CA GLU A 140 9.38 -18.86 -2.48
C GLU A 140 9.93 -20.28 -2.36
N LEU A 141 10.49 -20.63 -1.19
CA LEU A 141 11.03 -21.97 -0.96
C LEU A 141 9.93 -23.00 -0.64
N LEU A 142 8.81 -22.57 -0.06
CA LEU A 142 7.75 -23.45 0.43
C LEU A 142 6.60 -23.66 -0.56
N LEU A 143 6.37 -22.70 -1.48
CA LEU A 143 5.25 -22.67 -2.43
C LEU A 143 5.76 -22.78 -3.87
#